data_AF-X1GIF7-F1
#
_entry.id   AF-X1GIF7-F1
#
_cell.length_a   1.000
_cell.length_b   1.000
_cell.length_c   1.000
_cell.angle_alpha   90.00
_cell.angle_beta   90.00
_cell.angle_gamma   90.00
#
_symmetry.space_group_name_H-M   'P 1'
#
loop_
_entity.id
_entity.type
_entity.pdbx_description
1 polymer ?
#
loop_
_entity_poly.entity_id
_entity_poly.type
_entity_poly.pdbx_seq_one_letter_code
_entity_poly.pdbx_strand_id
1 'polypeptide(L)'
;IDGWLSDSEGELLYKLAKEVPSGQAIVELGSWKGKSTVWLAKGTEAGQRNEVYSIDPHSGTKAHVSEGEMNTYTAFLTNLTKAGGQATVVPLVTTSEKCARRWREGVGLLWVDASARYVPSAIELTMEVSEVKTTGSKCQSTWTCRARSYVDNEIIV
;
A
#
# COMPACT_ATOMS: atom_id res chain seq x y z
N ILE A 1 -16.86 -2.57 5.74
CA ILE A 1 -15.64 -3.27 6.17
C ILE A 1 -15.13 -2.53 7.40
N ASP A 2 -14.86 -3.24 8.50
CA ASP A 2 -14.29 -2.60 9.70
C ASP A 2 -12.93 -1.98 9.36
N GLY A 3 -12.63 -0.80 9.90
CA GLY A 3 -11.36 -0.12 9.68
C GLY A 3 -11.39 1.33 10.15
N TRP A 4 -10.23 1.84 10.53
CA TRP A 4 -9.99 3.24 10.88
C TRP A 4 -9.61 4.05 9.63
N LEU A 5 -10.55 4.13 8.69
CA LEU A 5 -10.43 4.96 7.50
C LEU A 5 -11.74 5.72 7.32
N SER A 6 -11.69 7.04 7.24
CA SER A 6 -12.86 7.86 6.91
C SER A 6 -13.23 7.72 5.43
N ASP A 7 -14.47 8.07 5.08
CA ASP A 7 -14.91 8.01 3.69
C ASP A 7 -14.14 9.01 2.80
N SER A 8 -13.80 10.20 3.34
CA SER A 8 -12.99 11.20 2.63
C SER A 8 -11.56 10.71 2.34
N GLU A 9 -10.94 9.98 3.26
CA GLU A 9 -9.64 9.36 3.02
C GLU A 9 -9.76 8.25 1.97
N GLY A 10 -10.82 7.43 2.04
CA GLY A 10 -11.12 6.43 1.03
C GLY A 10 -11.30 7.02 -0.38
N GLU A 11 -12.05 8.11 -0.51
CA GLU A 11 -12.20 8.83 -1.78
C GLU A 11 -10.88 9.37 -2.32
N LEU A 12 -10.01 9.87 -1.44
CA LEU A 12 -8.67 10.31 -1.81
C LEU A 12 -7.83 9.13 -2.33
N LEU A 13 -7.80 8.01 -1.62
CA LEU A 13 -7.09 6.79 -2.05
C LEU A 13 -7.59 6.29 -3.40
N TYR A 14 -8.90 6.31 -3.62
CA TYR A 14 -9.49 5.96 -4.91
C TYR A 14 -8.99 6.86 -6.04
N LYS A 15 -9.02 8.18 -5.84
CA LYS A 15 -8.56 9.16 -6.84
C LYS A 15 -7.08 8.96 -7.16
N LEU A 16 -6.25 8.82 -6.13
CA LEU A 16 -4.82 8.59 -6.29
C LEU A 16 -4.51 7.28 -7.03
N ALA A 17 -5.13 6.17 -6.62
CA ALA A 17 -4.94 4.86 -7.24
C ALA A 17 -5.38 4.86 -8.72
N LYS A 18 -6.43 5.61 -9.06
CA LYS A 18 -6.91 5.77 -10.44
C LYS A 18 -5.90 6.49 -11.34
N GLU A 19 -5.13 7.41 -10.78
CA GLU A 19 -4.17 8.25 -11.51
C GLU A 19 -2.78 7.63 -11.64
N VAL A 20 -2.52 6.50 -10.99
CA VAL A 20 -1.22 5.81 -11.08
C VAL A 20 -0.92 5.43 -12.54
N PRO A 21 0.25 5.82 -13.09
CA PRO A 21 0.66 5.43 -14.43
C PRO A 21 0.69 3.91 -14.64
N SER A 22 0.41 3.46 -15.86
CA SER A 22 0.48 2.03 -16.19
C SER A 22 1.89 1.48 -15.97
N GLY A 23 1.97 0.28 -15.40
CA GLY A 23 3.24 -0.41 -15.14
C GLY A 23 3.93 0.03 -13.85
N GLN A 24 3.26 0.83 -13.01
CA GLN A 24 3.70 1.13 -11.64
C GLN A 24 2.80 0.44 -10.63
N ALA A 25 3.40 -0.08 -9.56
CA ALA A 25 2.70 -0.71 -8.46
C ALA A 25 2.06 0.32 -7.52
N ILE A 26 0.92 -0.06 -6.95
CA ILE A 26 0.33 0.58 -5.78
C ILE A 26 0.70 -0.29 -4.58
N VAL A 27 1.35 0.27 -3.57
CA VAL A 27 1.80 -0.47 -2.38
C VAL A 27 1.08 0.04 -1.14
N GLU A 28 0.49 -0.87 -0.38
CA GLU A 28 -0.13 -0.61 0.92
C GLU A 28 0.64 -1.36 2.02
N LEU A 29 0.98 -0.65 3.09
CA LEU A 29 1.54 -1.24 4.30
C LEU A 29 0.49 -1.20 5.42
N GLY A 30 0.08 -2.38 5.90
CA GLY A 30 -0.99 -2.53 6.88
C GLY A 30 -2.37 -2.56 6.21
N SER A 31 -2.86 -3.77 5.91
CA SER A 31 -4.13 -3.97 5.21
C SER A 31 -5.26 -4.40 6.14
N TRP A 32 -4.93 -4.97 7.31
CA TRP A 32 -5.85 -5.45 8.34
C TRP A 32 -7.03 -6.28 7.78
N LYS A 33 -8.23 -5.69 7.69
CA LYS A 33 -9.47 -6.31 7.15
C LYS A 33 -9.82 -5.82 5.73
N GLY A 34 -9.00 -4.95 5.14
CA GLY A 34 -9.03 -4.57 3.74
C GLY A 34 -9.85 -3.33 3.40
N LYS A 35 -10.13 -2.44 4.37
CA LYS A 35 -10.99 -1.25 4.12
C LYS A 35 -10.34 -0.30 3.11
N SER A 36 -9.10 0.12 3.35
CA SER A 36 -8.28 0.94 2.45
C SER A 36 -7.93 0.19 1.17
N THR A 37 -7.57 -1.10 1.27
CA THR A 37 -7.22 -1.95 0.14
C THR A 37 -8.32 -1.98 -0.92
N VAL A 38 -9.59 -2.03 -0.49
CA VAL A 38 -10.74 -2.02 -1.42
C VAL A 38 -10.89 -0.67 -2.14
N TRP A 39 -10.63 0.45 -1.46
CA TRP A 39 -10.62 1.76 -2.11
C TRP A 39 -9.53 1.86 -3.18
N LEU A 40 -8.32 1.37 -2.87
CA LEU A 40 -7.20 1.30 -3.82
C LEU A 40 -7.55 0.40 -5.02
N ALA A 41 -8.11 -0.79 -4.76
CA ALA A 41 -8.53 -1.73 -5.79
C ALA A 41 -9.56 -1.11 -6.75
N LYS A 42 -10.56 -0.40 -6.21
CA LYS A 42 -11.58 0.29 -7.01
C LYS A 42 -11.00 1.45 -7.81
N GLY A 43 -10.07 2.20 -7.22
CA GLY A 43 -9.39 3.30 -7.89
C GLY A 43 -8.62 2.80 -9.11
N THR A 44 -7.78 1.79 -8.92
CA THR A 44 -7.00 1.20 -10.02
C THR A 44 -7.88 0.55 -11.08
N GLU A 45 -8.96 -0.14 -10.70
CA GLU A 45 -9.95 -0.72 -11.63
C GLU A 45 -10.57 0.34 -12.56
N ALA A 46 -10.80 1.55 -12.04
CA ALA A 46 -11.30 2.70 -12.80
C ALA A 46 -10.21 3.47 -13.56
N GLY A 47 -8.94 3.11 -13.36
CA GLY A 47 -7.76 3.72 -13.96
C GLY A 47 -7.04 2.77 -14.89
N GLN A 48 -5.72 2.62 -14.69
CA GLN A 48 -4.84 1.79 -15.53
C GLN A 48 -4.81 0.31 -15.13
N ARG A 49 -5.58 -0.11 -14.12
CA ARG A 49 -5.62 -1.47 -13.57
C ARG A 49 -4.25 -1.99 -13.12
N ASN A 50 -3.43 -1.11 -12.58
CA ASN A 50 -2.20 -1.47 -11.88
C ASN A 50 -2.48 -2.39 -10.69
N GLU A 51 -1.51 -3.22 -10.36
CA GLU A 51 -1.57 -4.11 -9.21
C GLU A 51 -1.44 -3.35 -7.89
N VAL A 52 -2.26 -3.75 -6.92
CA VAL A 52 -2.26 -3.26 -5.54
C VAL A 52 -1.64 -4.33 -4.66
N TYR A 53 -0.45 -4.07 -4.15
CA TYR A 53 0.27 -4.95 -3.25
C TYR A 53 -0.03 -4.57 -1.81
N SER A 54 -0.85 -5.37 -1.13
CA SER A 54 -1.21 -5.16 0.27
C SER A 54 -0.31 -6.01 1.17
N ILE A 55 0.55 -5.37 1.96
CA ILE A 55 1.57 -6.03 2.79
C ILE A 55 1.16 -5.96 4.25
N ASP A 56 0.86 -7.11 4.84
CA ASP A 56 0.49 -7.22 6.25
C ASP A 56 0.80 -8.64 6.77
N PRO A 57 1.47 -8.80 7.93
CA PRO A 57 1.69 -10.13 8.51
C PRO A 57 0.40 -10.88 8.87
N HIS A 58 -0.71 -10.17 9.11
CA HIS A 58 -2.02 -10.67 9.53
C HIS A 58 -2.05 -11.57 10.77
N SER A 59 -0.92 -11.82 11.43
CA SER A 59 -0.79 -12.77 12.54
C SER A 59 -1.23 -12.23 13.90
N GLY A 60 -2.03 -11.14 13.92
CA GLY A 60 -2.40 -10.42 15.13
C GLY A 60 -1.20 -9.73 15.79
N THR A 61 -1.29 -8.43 16.07
CA THR A 61 -0.32 -7.79 16.97
C THR A 61 -0.59 -8.24 18.42
N LYS A 62 0.32 -8.01 19.37
CA LYS A 62 0.01 -8.22 20.80
C LYS A 62 -1.27 -7.47 21.23
N ALA A 63 -1.54 -6.32 20.62
CA ALA A 63 -2.77 -5.53 20.83
C ALA A 63 -4.01 -6.23 20.22
N HIS A 64 -3.91 -6.77 19.01
CA HIS A 64 -5.02 -7.51 18.39
C HIS A 64 -5.29 -8.85 19.08
N VAL A 65 -4.26 -9.52 19.62
CA VAL A 65 -4.42 -10.73 20.43
C VAL A 65 -5.14 -10.42 21.74
N SER A 66 -4.86 -9.28 22.40
CA SER A 66 -5.62 -8.86 23.59
C SER A 66 -7.08 -8.49 23.29
N GLU A 67 -7.40 -8.14 22.03
CA GLU A 67 -8.75 -7.87 21.55
C GLU A 67 -9.43 -9.11 20.93
N GLY A 68 -8.78 -10.28 20.97
CA GLY A 68 -9.31 -11.55 20.43
C GLY A 68 -9.17 -11.72 18.91
N GLU A 69 -8.57 -10.76 18.21
CA GLU A 69 -8.32 -10.81 16.77
C GLU A 69 -6.93 -11.40 16.46
N MET A 70 -6.79 -12.71 16.64
CA MET A 70 -5.53 -13.44 16.38
C MET A 70 -5.13 -13.49 14.91
N ASN A 71 -6.08 -13.39 13.97
CA ASN A 71 -5.78 -13.44 12.54
C ASN A 71 -6.82 -12.66 11.72
N THR A 72 -6.36 -11.69 10.94
CA THR A 72 -7.23 -10.80 10.14
C THR A 72 -7.28 -11.19 8.67
N TYR A 73 -6.42 -12.12 8.23
CA TYR A 73 -6.28 -12.51 6.81
C TYR A 73 -7.56 -13.11 6.24
N THR A 74 -8.26 -13.93 7.02
CA THR A 74 -9.53 -14.55 6.56
C THR A 74 -10.60 -13.49 6.34
N ALA A 75 -10.71 -12.52 7.25
CA ALA A 75 -11.63 -11.41 7.11
C ALA A 75 -11.25 -10.51 5.92
N PHE A 76 -9.95 -10.23 5.76
CA PHE A 76 -9.39 -9.51 4.62
C PHE A 76 -9.79 -10.14 3.28
N LEU A 77 -9.52 -11.43 3.07
CA LEU A 77 -9.89 -12.13 1.84
C LEU A 77 -11.40 -12.15 1.60
N THR A 78 -12.19 -12.36 2.66
CA THR A 78 -13.65 -12.35 2.58
C THR A 78 -14.16 -10.98 2.11
N ASN A 79 -13.65 -9.91 2.67
CA ASN A 79 -14.04 -8.55 2.31
C ASN A 79 -13.60 -8.18 0.90
N LEU A 80 -12.37 -8.54 0.52
CA LEU A 80 -11.84 -8.32 -0.83
C LEU A 80 -12.67 -9.05 -1.89
N THR A 81 -13.07 -10.30 -1.60
CA THR A 81 -13.94 -11.10 -2.47
C THR A 81 -15.30 -10.44 -2.63
N LYS A 82 -15.94 -10.05 -1.52
CA LYS A 82 -17.25 -9.37 -1.54
C LYS A 82 -17.22 -8.04 -2.31
N ALA A 83 -16.09 -7.34 -2.27
CA ALA A 83 -15.90 -6.09 -3.01
C ALA A 83 -15.48 -6.30 -4.47
N GLY A 84 -15.19 -7.54 -4.88
CA GLY A 84 -14.73 -7.87 -6.23
C GLY A 84 -13.32 -7.40 -6.57
N GLY A 85 -12.48 -7.07 -5.58
CA GLY A 85 -11.13 -6.51 -5.80
C GLY A 85 -10.04 -7.55 -6.05
N GLN A 86 -10.36 -8.85 -6.07
CA GLN A 86 -9.38 -9.94 -6.20
C GLN A 86 -8.59 -9.92 -7.52
N ALA A 87 -9.11 -9.25 -8.56
CA ALA A 87 -8.47 -9.19 -9.86
C ALA A 87 -7.27 -8.23 -9.91
N THR A 88 -7.17 -7.28 -8.98
CA THR A 88 -6.13 -6.24 -8.98
C THR A 88 -5.29 -6.23 -7.70
N VAL A 89 -5.68 -6.98 -6.67
CA VAL A 89 -4.97 -7.01 -5.38
C VAL A 89 -4.11 -8.25 -5.24
N VAL A 90 -2.83 -8.05 -4.92
CA VAL A 90 -1.84 -9.08 -4.60
C VAL A 90 -1.50 -9.01 -3.11
N PRO A 91 -2.11 -9.85 -2.26
CA PRO A 91 -1.82 -9.84 -0.83
C PRO A 91 -0.50 -10.53 -0.49
N LEU A 92 0.35 -9.83 0.25
CA LEU A 92 1.64 -10.32 0.72
C LEU A 92 1.61 -10.48 2.25
N VAL A 93 1.45 -11.72 2.71
CA VAL A 93 1.43 -12.06 4.15
C VAL A 93 2.85 -12.08 4.72
N THR A 94 3.42 -10.90 4.93
CA THR A 94 4.80 -10.72 5.38
C THR A 94 4.98 -9.37 6.08
N THR A 95 6.13 -9.19 6.74
CA THR A 95 6.53 -7.87 7.24
C THR A 95 6.99 -6.96 6.09
N SER A 96 6.76 -5.65 6.25
CA SER A 96 7.23 -4.59 5.34
C SER A 96 8.74 -4.69 5.08
N GLU A 97 9.54 -4.93 6.12
CA GLU A 97 10.98 -5.18 6.05
C GLU A 97 11.39 -6.28 5.07
N LYS A 98 10.73 -7.44 5.17
CA LYS A 98 11.05 -8.60 4.33
C LYS A 98 10.65 -8.35 2.88
N CYS A 99 9.58 -7.59 2.67
CA CYS A 99 9.11 -7.18 1.35
C CYS A 99 10.06 -6.16 0.71
N ALA A 100 10.42 -5.09 1.44
CA ALA A 100 11.27 -4.01 0.97
C ALA A 100 12.63 -4.51 0.44
N ARG A 101 13.27 -5.46 1.12
CA ARG A 101 14.55 -6.05 0.67
C ARG A 101 14.49 -6.70 -0.72
N ARG A 102 13.31 -7.19 -1.11
CA ARG A 102 13.08 -7.92 -2.36
C ARG A 102 12.34 -7.10 -3.42
N TRP A 103 11.86 -5.92 -3.08
CA TRP A 103 11.06 -5.09 -3.98
C TRP A 103 11.92 -4.55 -5.12
N ARG A 104 11.45 -4.68 -6.37
CA ARG A 104 12.19 -4.23 -7.57
C ARG A 104 11.33 -3.44 -8.55
N GLU A 105 10.02 -3.39 -8.34
CA GLU A 105 9.07 -2.74 -9.23
C GLU A 105 8.98 -1.23 -8.94
N GLY A 106 8.68 -0.43 -9.97
CA GLY A 106 8.42 0.99 -9.80
C GLY A 106 7.12 1.19 -9.02
N VAL A 107 7.13 2.04 -8.00
CA VAL A 107 5.95 2.32 -7.17
C VAL A 107 5.43 3.71 -7.48
N GLY A 108 4.17 3.77 -7.90
CA GLY A 108 3.48 5.01 -8.27
C GLY A 108 2.57 5.57 -7.17
N LEU A 109 2.20 4.73 -6.21
CA LEU A 109 1.51 5.14 -4.99
C LEU A 109 1.95 4.26 -3.83
N LEU A 110 2.29 4.88 -2.70
CA LEU A 110 2.58 4.22 -1.44
C LEU A 110 1.60 4.73 -0.38
N TRP A 111 0.86 3.81 0.24
CA TRP A 111 -0.02 4.09 1.37
C TRP A 111 0.51 3.40 2.62
N VAL A 112 0.76 4.16 3.68
CA VAL A 112 1.27 3.65 4.95
C VAL A 112 0.20 3.81 6.02
N ASP A 113 -0.47 2.71 6.34
CA ASP A 113 -1.53 2.61 7.36
C ASP A 113 -1.16 1.55 8.42
N ALA A 114 0.14 1.43 8.65
CA ALA A 114 0.72 0.60 9.69
C ALA A 114 1.15 1.51 10.85
N SER A 115 1.00 1.03 12.09
CA SER A 115 1.48 1.79 13.23
C SER A 115 3.00 1.97 13.17
N ALA A 116 3.50 3.13 13.62
CA ALA A 116 4.92 3.49 13.59
C ALA A 116 5.83 2.51 14.37
N ARG A 117 5.28 1.58 15.15
CA ARG A 117 6.02 0.50 15.81
C ARG A 117 6.39 -0.64 14.85
N TYR A 118 5.75 -0.73 13.69
CA TYR A 118 5.87 -1.84 12.74
C TYR A 118 6.42 -1.42 11.37
N VAL A 119 6.51 -0.12 11.11
CA VAL A 119 7.44 0.42 10.13
C VAL A 119 8.73 0.67 10.90
N PRO A 120 9.78 -0.17 10.79
CA PRO A 120 11.04 0.18 11.41
C PRO A 120 11.47 1.55 10.91
N SER A 121 12.04 2.36 11.81
CA SER A 121 12.62 3.67 11.48
C SER A 121 13.66 3.60 10.34
N ALA A 122 14.20 2.41 10.07
CA ALA A 122 15.13 2.11 8.99
C ALA A 122 14.48 2.01 7.58
N ILE A 123 13.15 1.95 7.48
CA ILE A 123 12.42 2.10 6.22
C ILE A 123 12.00 3.57 6.12
N GLU A 124 12.97 4.42 5.79
CA GLU A 124 12.64 5.74 5.27
C GLU A 124 12.32 5.55 3.79
N LEU A 125 11.04 5.30 3.50
CA LEU A 125 10.51 5.35 2.13
C LEU A 125 10.51 6.82 1.71
N THR A 126 11.62 7.29 1.15
CA THR A 126 11.66 8.60 0.53
C THR A 126 10.80 8.54 -0.73
N MET A 127 9.60 9.12 -0.68
CA MET A 127 8.85 9.47 -1.89
C MET A 127 9.58 10.66 -2.53
N GLU A 128 10.48 10.39 -3.48
CA GLU A 128 11.05 11.46 -4.29
C GLU A 128 10.07 11.75 -5.44
N VAL A 129 9.52 12.97 -5.44
CA VAL A 129 8.83 13.50 -6.61
C VAL A 129 9.89 13.80 -7.66
N SER A 130 10.18 12.82 -8.52
CA SER A 130 11.06 13.04 -9.66
C SER A 130 10.27 13.78 -10.76
N GLU A 131 10.36 15.12 -10.69
CA GLU A 131 10.08 16.08 -11.76
C GLU A 131 8.62 16.16 -12.25
N VAL A 132 7.97 17.31 -12.00
CA VAL A 132 6.73 17.67 -12.69
C VAL A 132 7.11 18.30 -14.03
N LYS A 133 6.96 17.57 -15.14
CA LYS A 133 7.08 18.16 -16.49
C LYS A 133 5.71 18.59 -16.99
N THR A 134 5.44 19.88 -16.94
CA THR A 134 4.31 20.48 -17.65
C THR A 134 4.66 20.61 -19.13
N THR A 135 4.07 19.73 -19.97
CA THR A 135 4.03 19.94 -21.42
C THR A 135 2.57 20.02 -21.86
N GLY A 136 2.07 21.25 -22.04
CA GLY A 136 0.68 21.53 -22.41
C GLY A 136 -0.34 21.31 -21.27
N SER A 137 -1.62 21.09 -21.63
CA SER A 137 -2.77 20.97 -20.72
C SER A 137 -2.85 19.67 -19.91
N LYS A 138 -1.78 18.86 -19.89
CA LYS A 138 -1.69 17.61 -19.13
C LYS A 138 -0.54 17.70 -18.13
N CYS A 139 -0.88 17.60 -16.84
CA CYS A 139 0.11 17.39 -15.79
C CYS A 139 0.42 15.89 -15.76
N GLN A 140 1.64 15.51 -16.15
CA GLN A 140 2.14 14.15 -15.93
C GLN A 140 3.14 14.24 -14.76
N SER A 141 2.77 13.68 -13.61
CA SER A 141 3.68 13.44 -12.50
C SER A 141 4.21 12.00 -12.59
N THR A 142 5.52 11.85 -12.69
CA THR A 142 6.20 10.57 -12.52
C THR A 142 6.59 10.43 -11.05
N TRP A 143 5.90 9.57 -10.33
CA TRP A 143 6.25 9.21 -8.95
C TRP A 143 7.27 8.07 -8.99
N THR A 144 8.42 8.26 -8.35
CA THR A 144 9.38 7.19 -8.11
C THR A 144 9.58 7.04 -6.61
N CYS A 145 9.08 5.95 -6.04
CA CYS A 145 9.45 5.59 -4.66
C CYS A 145 10.71 4.73 -4.70
N ARG A 146 11.79 5.21 -4.06
CA ARG A 146 12.96 4.39 -3.74
C ARG A 146 12.84 3.96 -2.28
N ALA A 147 12.59 2.68 -2.05
CA ALA A 147 12.79 2.11 -0.73
C ALA A 147 14.30 2.02 -0.45
N ARG A 148 14.81 2.81 0.50
CA ARG A 148 16.15 2.61 1.06
C ARG A 148 16.02 1.86 2.37
N SER A 149 16.86 0.84 2.55
CA SER A 149 17.00 0.16 3.84
C SER A 149 18.29 0.65 4.49
N TYR A 150 18.22 1.04 5.77
CA TYR A 150 19.39 1.43 6.55
C TYR A 150 19.73 0.36 7.61
N VAL A 151 21.03 0.14 7.83
CA VAL A 151 21.55 -0.51 9.04
C VAL A 151 22.62 0.42 9.61
N ASP A 152 22.51 0.79 10.88
CA ASP A 152 23.45 1.70 11.57
C ASP A 152 23.70 3.04 10.82
N ASN A 153 22.65 3.63 10.24
CA ASN A 153 22.69 4.86 9.43
C ASN A 153 23.49 4.77 8.11
N GLU A 154 23.87 3.58 7.65
CA GLU A 154 24.46 3.39 6.31
C GLU A 154 23.41 2.88 5.30
N ILE A 155 23.43 3.46 4.09
CA ILE A 155 22.55 3.08 2.98
C ILE A 155 23.01 1.73 2.43
N ILE A 156 22.15 0.72 2.47
CA ILE A 156 22.35 -0.53 1.75
C ILE A 156 21.63 -0.40 0.40
N VAL A 157 22.39 -0.30 -0.69
CA VAL A 157 21.90 -0.21 -2.08
C VAL A 157 21.61 -1.60 -2.64
#